data_AF-A0A7J7K946-F1
#
_entry.id   AF-A0A7J7K946-F1
#
_cell.length_a   1.000
_cell.length_b   1.000
_cell.length_c   1.000
_cell.angle_alpha   90.00
_cell.angle_beta   90.00
_cell.angle_gamma   90.00
#
_symmetry.space_group_name_H-M   'P 1'
#
loop_
_entity.id
_entity.type
_entity.pdbx_description
1 polymer ?
#
loop_
_entity_poly.entity_id
_entity_poly.type
_entity_poly.pdbx_seq_one_letter_code
_entity_poly.pdbx_strand_id
1 'polypeptide(L)'
;MDRALHMSDFFTYSSKNLVDQPVIAMNGDIILGDGFDSIDTQRLRDEKVMYSLSRYEREKPTQTCHKKNMVLAKGYQFSHDTHVFRLAEPLNETLILDKLDYPINMWGAENAMIYTFKFDLHFTVSQVGKIASTCWHVSQVDRMSNLLTKG
;
A
#
# COMPACT_ATOMS: atom_id res chain seq x y z
N MET A 1 7.19 23.03 -12.23
CA MET A 1 7.83 21.70 -12.27
C MET A 1 7.22 20.92 -11.14
N ASP A 2 6.31 20.01 -11.45
CA ASP A 2 5.70 19.17 -10.41
C ASP A 2 6.72 18.07 -10.05
N ARG A 3 7.15 18.06 -8.79
CA ARG A 3 7.99 17.01 -8.24
C ARG A 3 7.17 15.71 -8.23
N ALA A 4 7.74 14.61 -8.73
CA ALA A 4 7.13 13.29 -8.63
C ALA A 4 6.98 12.90 -7.15
N LEU A 5 5.84 12.30 -6.80
CA LEU A 5 5.55 11.88 -5.43
C LEU A 5 6.44 10.67 -5.05
N HIS A 6 7.08 10.75 -3.88
CA HIS A 6 7.93 9.70 -3.32
C HIS A 6 7.30 9.13 -2.04
N MET A 7 7.77 7.96 -1.59
CA MET A 7 7.36 7.42 -0.30
C MET A 7 7.81 8.25 0.90
N SER A 8 8.90 9.00 0.77
CA SER A 8 9.31 9.98 1.76
C SER A 8 8.23 11.03 2.03
N ASP A 9 7.46 11.45 1.02
CA ASP A 9 6.38 12.43 1.19
C ASP A 9 5.25 11.86 2.07
N PHE A 10 4.85 10.61 1.81
CA PHE A 10 3.85 9.89 2.62
C PHE A 10 4.31 9.66 4.05
N PHE A 11 5.55 9.19 4.24
CA PHE A 11 6.10 8.95 5.57
C PHE A 11 6.33 10.23 6.35
N THR A 12 6.74 11.30 5.69
CA THR A 12 6.84 12.64 6.28
C THR A 12 5.47 13.11 6.77
N TYR A 13 4.44 13.00 5.93
CA TYR A 13 3.09 13.42 6.28
C TYR A 13 2.52 12.60 7.45
N SER A 14 2.59 11.26 7.36
CA SER A 14 2.06 10.37 8.40
C SER A 14 2.80 10.53 9.73
N SER A 15 4.13 10.64 9.70
CA SER A 15 4.98 10.89 10.88
C SER A 15 4.65 12.22 11.57
N LYS A 16 4.29 13.26 10.82
CA LYS A 16 4.00 14.60 11.38
C LYS A 16 2.56 14.78 11.84
N ASN A 17 1.60 14.13 11.17
CA ASN A 17 0.18 14.45 11.33
C ASN A 17 -0.68 13.28 11.83
N LEU A 18 -0.20 12.03 11.73
CA LEU A 18 -0.99 10.82 12.00
C LEU A 18 -0.37 9.94 13.09
N VAL A 19 0.47 10.51 13.95
CA VAL A 19 0.97 9.81 15.16
C VAL A 19 -0.22 9.37 15.99
N ASP A 20 -0.13 8.15 16.54
CA ASP A 20 -1.19 7.51 17.30
C ASP A 20 -2.50 7.30 16.53
N GLN A 21 -2.48 7.38 15.20
CA GLN A 21 -3.61 6.99 14.34
C GLN A 21 -3.26 5.76 13.51
N PRO A 22 -4.22 4.85 13.24
CA PRO A 22 -4.05 3.84 12.21
C PRO A 22 -3.85 4.51 10.84
N VAL A 23 -2.84 4.06 10.12
CA VAL A 23 -2.48 4.54 8.78
C VAL A 23 -2.54 3.38 7.81
N ILE A 24 -3.07 3.65 6.62
CA ILE A 24 -3.07 2.73 5.48
C ILE A 24 -2.22 3.30 4.34
N ALA A 25 -1.23 2.54 3.90
CA ALA A 25 -0.52 2.74 2.65
C ALA A 25 -1.05 1.72 1.63
N MET A 26 -1.62 2.19 0.51
CA MET A 26 -2.32 1.33 -0.44
C MET A 26 -2.16 1.86 -1.87
N ASN A 27 -1.98 0.95 -2.83
CA ASN A 27 -2.04 1.31 -4.24
C ASN A 27 -3.48 1.70 -4.65
N GLY A 28 -3.61 2.72 -5.50
CA GLY A 28 -4.92 3.32 -5.83
C GLY A 28 -5.89 2.41 -6.59
N ASP A 29 -5.42 1.28 -7.11
CA ASP A 29 -6.20 0.26 -7.83
C ASP A 29 -6.66 -0.91 -6.92
N ILE A 30 -6.41 -0.82 -5.62
CA ILE A 30 -6.84 -1.80 -4.63
C ILE A 30 -8.20 -1.43 -4.03
N ILE A 31 -9.08 -2.43 -3.90
CA ILE A 31 -10.32 -2.34 -3.12
C ILE A 31 -10.18 -3.17 -1.85
N LEU A 32 -10.42 -2.53 -0.71
CA LEU A 32 -10.49 -3.20 0.57
C LEU A 32 -11.68 -4.18 0.57
N GLY A 33 -11.40 -5.45 0.85
CA GLY A 33 -12.43 -6.48 1.03
C GLY A 33 -12.69 -6.77 2.51
N ASP A 34 -13.58 -7.73 2.76
CA ASP A 34 -14.07 -8.12 4.10
C ASP A 34 -12.96 -8.47 5.11
N GLY A 35 -11.77 -8.82 4.63
CA GLY A 35 -10.64 -9.06 5.51
C GLY A 35 -10.13 -7.79 6.20
N PHE A 36 -10.39 -6.59 5.66
CA PHE A 36 -9.92 -5.33 6.24
C PHE A 36 -10.65 -5.06 7.55
N ASP A 37 -11.92 -5.44 7.61
CA ASP A 37 -12.75 -5.37 8.82
C ASP A 37 -12.25 -6.29 9.94
N SER A 38 -11.41 -7.28 9.61
CA SER A 38 -10.80 -8.19 10.60
C SER A 38 -9.47 -7.69 11.18
N ILE A 39 -9.00 -6.51 10.75
CA ILE A 39 -7.76 -5.92 11.27
C ILE A 39 -7.96 -5.51 12.73
N ASP A 40 -7.18 -6.12 13.60
CA ASP A 40 -7.11 -5.74 15.00
C ASP A 40 -6.26 -4.47 15.14
N THR A 41 -6.95 -3.33 15.22
CA THR A 41 -6.31 -2.01 15.33
C THR A 41 -5.63 -1.78 16.69
N GLN A 42 -5.97 -2.55 17.74
CA GLN A 42 -5.29 -2.44 19.04
C GLN A 42 -3.87 -2.98 18.92
N ARG A 43 -3.69 -4.13 18.24
CA ARG A 43 -2.39 -4.77 18.03
C ARG A 43 -1.41 -3.91 17.23
N LEU A 44 -1.90 -3.01 16.37
CA LEU A 44 -1.06 -2.05 15.66
C LEU A 44 -0.20 -1.21 16.61
N ARG A 45 -0.77 -0.84 17.76
CA ARG A 45 -0.10 -0.05 18.79
C ARG A 45 0.58 -0.94 19.83
N ASP A 46 -0.18 -1.84 20.45
CA ASP A 46 0.24 -2.52 21.67
C ASP A 46 1.33 -3.56 21.41
N GLU A 47 1.31 -4.17 20.22
CA GLU A 47 2.29 -5.17 19.78
C GLU A 47 3.23 -4.65 18.69
N LYS A 48 3.10 -3.37 18.31
CA LYS A 48 3.87 -2.75 17.22
C LYS A 48 3.77 -3.58 15.93
N VAL A 49 2.56 -3.97 15.55
CA VAL A 49 2.30 -4.80 14.36
C VAL A 49 2.08 -3.93 13.13
N MET A 50 2.70 -4.32 12.01
CA MET A 50 2.32 -3.89 10.68
C MET A 50 1.61 -5.05 9.98
N TYR A 51 0.38 -4.82 9.53
CA TYR A 51 -0.31 -5.77 8.66
C TYR A 51 0.08 -5.53 7.21
N SER A 52 0.68 -6.54 6.59
CA SER A 52 1.05 -6.55 5.18
C SER A 52 0.06 -7.42 4.43
N LEU A 53 -0.80 -6.79 3.64
CA LEU A 53 -1.96 -7.42 3.03
C LEU A 53 -1.64 -7.75 1.58
N SER A 54 -1.73 -9.04 1.26
CA SER A 54 -1.57 -9.48 -0.12
C SER A 54 -2.87 -9.34 -0.88
N ARG A 55 -2.76 -8.96 -2.15
CA ARG A 55 -3.84 -9.06 -3.12
C ARG A 55 -4.34 -10.50 -3.22
N TYR A 56 -5.64 -10.66 -3.18
CA TYR A 56 -6.34 -11.88 -3.53
C TYR A 56 -7.34 -11.57 -4.64
N GLU A 57 -7.20 -12.21 -5.79
CA GLU A 57 -8.23 -12.10 -6.84
C GLU A 57 -9.43 -12.98 -6.46
N ARG A 58 -10.61 -12.39 -6.22
CA ARG A 58 -11.85 -13.17 -6.11
C ARG A 58 -12.05 -13.95 -7.44
N GLU A 59 -12.41 -15.23 -7.34
CA GLU A 59 -12.70 -16.11 -8.49
C GLU A 59 -13.88 -15.61 -9.34
N LYS A 60 -14.77 -14.79 -8.74
CA LYS A 60 -15.83 -14.09 -9.46
C LYS A 60 -15.50 -12.60 -9.46
N PRO A 61 -15.18 -12.00 -10.63
CA PRO A 61 -15.10 -10.56 -10.73
C PRO A 61 -16.46 -10.00 -10.37
N THR A 62 -16.50 -9.04 -9.44
CA THR A 62 -17.60 -8.08 -9.42
C THR A 62 -17.71 -7.53 -10.85
N GLN A 63 -18.93 -7.47 -11.39
CA GLN A 63 -19.20 -7.18 -12.81
C GLN A 63 -18.59 -5.86 -13.34
N THR A 64 -18.02 -5.04 -12.48
CA THR A 64 -17.43 -3.73 -12.77
C THR A 64 -15.93 -3.77 -13.11
N CYS A 65 -15.25 -4.92 -12.98
CA CYS A 65 -13.78 -4.99 -13.08
C CYS A 65 -13.36 -5.92 -14.23
N HIS A 66 -13.15 -5.33 -15.41
CA HIS A 66 -12.77 -6.05 -16.62
C HIS A 66 -11.30 -6.49 -16.53
N LYS A 67 -11.05 -7.78 -16.26
CA LYS A 67 -9.72 -8.39 -16.38
C LYS A 67 -9.33 -8.52 -17.85
N LYS A 68 -8.18 -7.97 -18.25
CA LYS A 68 -7.36 -8.57 -19.31
C LYS A 68 -6.55 -9.67 -18.64
N ASN A 69 -6.72 -10.91 -19.11
CA ASN A 69 -6.15 -12.13 -18.52
C ASN A 69 -4.65 -12.00 -18.22
N MET A 70 -4.29 -11.72 -16.96
CA MET A 70 -2.94 -11.95 -16.47
C MET A 70 -2.85 -13.39 -15.99
N VAL A 71 -1.95 -14.15 -16.63
CA VAL A 71 -1.60 -15.51 -16.25
C VAL A 71 -1.08 -15.49 -14.82
N LEU A 72 -1.77 -16.19 -13.92
CA LEU A 72 -1.30 -16.42 -12.55
C LEU A 72 0.07 -17.09 -12.62
N ALA A 73 1.13 -16.37 -12.26
CA ALA A 73 2.45 -16.97 -12.14
C ALA A 73 2.40 -18.05 -11.06
N LYS A 74 2.86 -19.26 -11.39
CA LYS A 74 2.87 -20.44 -10.51
C LYS A 74 3.93 -20.38 -9.38
N GLY A 75 4.24 -19.20 -8.86
CA GLY A 75 5.26 -18.99 -7.82
C GLY A 75 4.98 -17.74 -6.99
N TYR A 76 5.48 -17.74 -5.75
CA TYR A 76 5.44 -16.62 -4.81
C TYR A 76 6.02 -15.35 -5.49
N GLN A 77 5.16 -14.44 -5.93
CA GLN A 77 5.48 -13.12 -6.49
C GLN A 77 4.80 -12.03 -5.64
N PHE A 78 5.02 -12.05 -4.32
CA PHE A 78 4.27 -11.22 -3.37
C PHE A 78 4.59 -9.74 -3.60
N SER A 79 3.68 -9.00 -4.27
CA SER A 79 3.47 -7.60 -3.96
C SER A 79 2.45 -7.55 -2.82
N HIS A 80 2.84 -6.93 -1.72
CA HIS A 80 1.92 -6.58 -0.66
C HIS A 80 1.39 -5.20 -1.03
N ASP A 81 0.26 -5.15 -1.72
CA ASP A 81 -0.23 -3.87 -2.29
C ASP A 81 -0.84 -2.95 -1.23
N THR A 82 -0.93 -3.39 0.04
CA THR A 82 -1.53 -2.63 1.14
C THR A 82 -0.86 -2.94 2.47
N HIS A 83 -0.56 -1.88 3.22
CA HIS A 83 0.06 -1.95 4.54
C HIS A 83 -0.71 -1.12 5.54
N VAL A 84 -0.99 -1.68 6.70
CA VAL A 84 -1.68 -0.99 7.80
C VAL A 84 -0.78 -1.02 9.03
N PHE A 85 -0.53 0.16 9.60
CA PHE A 85 0.35 0.33 10.76
C PHE A 85 -0.10 1.51 11.60
N ARG A 86 0.48 1.65 12.79
CA ARG A 86 0.29 2.84 13.65
C ARG A 86 1.64 3.24 14.24
N LEU A 87 2.02 4.50 14.05
CA LEU A 87 3.23 5.06 14.63
C LEU A 87 2.92 5.56 16.05
N ALA A 88 3.72 5.13 17.04
CA ALA A 88 3.62 5.64 18.41
C ALA A 88 4.32 6.99 18.59
N GLU A 89 5.27 7.30 17.72
CA GLU A 89 6.07 8.52 17.74
C GLU A 89 6.46 8.91 16.30
N PRO A 90 6.80 10.18 16.04
CA PRO A 90 7.32 10.60 14.74
C PRO A 90 8.57 9.82 14.35
N LEU A 91 8.63 9.41 13.09
CA LEU A 91 9.84 8.87 12.46
C LEU A 91 10.93 9.93 12.38
N ASN A 92 12.17 9.49 12.56
CA ASN A 92 13.36 10.32 12.34
C ASN A 92 13.48 10.74 10.87
N GLU A 93 13.70 12.03 10.59
CA GLU A 93 13.77 12.56 9.22
C GLU A 93 14.91 11.92 8.39
N THR A 94 16.07 11.65 9.01
CA THR A 94 17.19 10.95 8.35
C THR A 94 16.80 9.52 7.96
N LEU A 95 16.06 8.80 8.82
CA LEU A 95 15.55 7.46 8.47
C LEU A 95 14.63 7.53 7.24
N ILE A 96 13.73 8.52 7.19
CA ILE A 96 12.81 8.70 6.05
C ILE A 96 13.61 8.94 4.76
N LEU A 97 14.57 9.86 4.80
CA LEU A 97 15.35 10.24 3.61
C LEU A 97 16.29 9.12 3.15
N ASP A 98 16.89 8.36 4.08
CA ASP A 98 17.89 7.35 3.74
C ASP A 98 17.28 6.00 3.34
N LYS A 99 16.11 5.66 3.88
CA LYS A 99 15.53 4.30 3.75
C LYS A 99 14.17 4.25 3.09
N LEU A 100 13.42 5.35 3.13
CA LEU A 100 12.02 5.40 2.67
C LEU A 100 11.81 6.38 1.50
N ASP A 101 12.88 6.99 0.99
CA ASP A 101 12.82 7.90 -0.15
C ASP A 101 13.01 7.18 -1.49
N TYR A 102 11.96 6.51 -1.95
CA TYR A 102 11.91 5.90 -3.27
C TYR A 102 10.63 6.29 -4.02
N PRO A 103 10.65 6.25 -5.37
CA PRO A 103 9.46 6.44 -6.18
C PRO A 103 8.37 5.42 -5.85
N ILE A 104 7.11 5.86 -5.83
CA ILE A 104 5.95 5.04 -5.41
C ILE A 104 5.74 3.80 -6.30
N ASN A 105 6.14 3.89 -7.57
CA ASN A 105 6.00 2.82 -8.56
C ASN A 105 7.30 2.02 -8.76
N MET A 106 8.28 2.14 -7.86
CA MET A 106 9.53 1.40 -7.95
C MET A 106 9.32 -0.07 -7.57
N TRP A 107 9.77 -0.98 -8.42
CA TRP A 107 9.71 -2.41 -8.12
C TRP A 107 10.58 -2.73 -6.90
N GLY A 108 10.01 -3.42 -5.90
CA GLY A 108 10.71 -3.79 -4.67
C GLY A 108 10.69 -2.71 -3.58
N ALA A 109 10.07 -1.56 -3.83
CA ALA A 109 9.82 -0.50 -2.84
C ALA A 109 9.16 -1.05 -1.56
N GLU A 110 8.13 -1.89 -1.71
CA GLU A 110 7.44 -2.54 -0.60
C GLU A 110 8.38 -3.40 0.26
N ASN A 111 9.34 -4.10 -0.36
CA ASN A 111 10.31 -4.91 0.37
C ASN A 111 11.26 -4.04 1.19
N ALA A 112 11.69 -2.89 0.66
CA ALA A 112 12.49 -1.92 1.40
C ALA A 112 11.70 -1.37 2.59
N MET A 113 10.42 -1.02 2.39
CA MET A 113 9.52 -0.60 3.46
C MET A 113 9.39 -1.66 4.56
N ILE A 114 9.04 -2.89 4.20
CA ILE A 114 8.88 -4.02 5.13
C ILE A 114 10.18 -4.24 5.91
N TYR A 115 11.33 -4.18 5.23
CA TYR A 115 12.64 -4.31 5.86
C TYR A 115 12.86 -3.23 6.91
N THR A 116 12.65 -1.95 6.56
CA THR A 116 12.83 -0.83 7.49
C THR A 116 11.89 -0.94 8.68
N PHE A 117 10.62 -1.29 8.46
CA PHE A 117 9.66 -1.51 9.54
C PHE A 117 10.12 -2.62 10.48
N LYS A 118 10.62 -3.74 9.94
CA LYS A 118 11.04 -4.89 10.74
C LYS A 118 12.34 -4.64 11.50
N PHE A 119 13.36 -4.08 10.84
CA PHE A 119 14.72 -4.07 11.36
C PHE A 119 15.11 -2.74 11.99
N ASP A 120 14.69 -1.61 11.41
CA ASP A 120 15.01 -0.27 11.93
C ASP A 120 13.95 0.21 12.92
N LEU A 121 12.68 -0.12 12.70
CA LEU A 121 11.56 0.31 13.55
C LEU A 121 11.05 -0.78 14.50
N HIS A 122 11.55 -2.02 14.41
CA HIS A 122 11.18 -3.14 15.28
C HIS A 122 9.68 -3.49 15.28
N PHE A 123 8.99 -3.29 14.16
CA PHE A 123 7.63 -3.78 13.98
C PHE A 123 7.62 -5.28 13.72
N THR A 124 6.60 -5.94 14.26
CA THR A 124 6.25 -7.30 13.81
C THR A 124 5.44 -7.19 12.53
N VAL A 125 5.95 -7.75 11.43
CA VAL A 125 5.22 -7.76 10.16
C VAL A 125 4.36 -9.02 10.09
N SER A 126 3.04 -8.84 10.18
CA SER A 126 2.06 -9.91 10.04
C SER A 126 1.53 -9.93 8.62
N GLN A 127 1.72 -11.05 7.93
CA GLN A 127 1.12 -11.26 6.61
C GLN A 127 -0.29 -11.82 6.80
N VAL A 128 -1.29 -11.11 6.29
CA VAL A 128 -2.67 -11.61 6.29
C VAL A 128 -3.09 -11.85 4.86
N GLY A 129 -3.19 -13.13 4.49
CA GLY A 129 -3.29 -13.57 3.10
C GLY A 129 -4.69 -13.53 2.46
N LYS A 130 -5.65 -12.73 2.95
CA LYS A 130 -7.06 -12.79 2.47
C LYS A 130 -7.82 -11.47 2.56
N ILE A 131 -7.18 -10.31 2.36
CA ILE A 131 -7.81 -9.03 2.72
C ILE A 131 -8.14 -8.10 1.55
N ALA A 132 -7.32 -8.05 0.50
CA ALA A 132 -7.52 -7.08 -0.58
C ALA A 132 -8.09 -7.77 -1.83
N SER A 133 -9.22 -7.29 -2.34
CA SER A 133 -9.71 -7.69 -3.67
C SER A 133 -9.27 -6.65 -4.69
N THR A 134 -8.70 -7.08 -5.81
CA THR A 134 -8.39 -6.13 -6.88
C THR A 134 -9.62 -5.83 -7.72
N CYS A 135 -9.78 -4.54 -8.01
CA CYS A 135 -10.61 -4.09 -9.08
C CYS A 135 -9.72 -3.27 -10.00
N TRP A 136 -9.35 -3.86 -11.12
CA TRP A 136 -8.85 -3.09 -12.25
C TRP A 136 -9.98 -2.16 -12.71
N HIS A 137 -10.06 -0.96 -12.12
CA HIS A 137 -10.63 0.15 -12.85
C HIS A 137 -9.56 0.56 -13.85
N VAL A 138 -9.80 0.22 -15.11
CA VAL A 138 -9.33 1.07 -16.21
C VAL A 138 -10.07 2.41 -16.03
N SER A 139 -9.61 3.26 -15.13
CA SER A 139 -10.04 4.65 -15.04
C SER A 139 -8.79 5.44 -14.69
N GLN A 140 -8.19 6.27 -15.56
CA GLN A 140 -8.85 7.25 -16.41
C GLN A 140 -8.01 7.65 -17.65
N VAL A 141 -7.27 6.74 -18.30
CA VAL A 141 -6.49 7.14 -19.48
C VAL A 141 -7.41 7.48 -20.68
N ASP A 142 -8.59 6.86 -20.78
CA ASP A 142 -9.55 7.14 -21.86
C ASP A 142 -10.50 8.33 -21.62
N ARG A 143 -10.54 8.88 -20.39
CA ARG A 143 -11.31 10.11 -20.11
C ARG A 143 -10.47 11.38 -20.23
N MET A 144 -9.15 11.31 -20.08
CA MET A 144 -8.28 12.45 -20.36
C MET A 144 -7.98 12.63 -21.86
N SER A 145 -7.95 11.56 -22.64
CA SER A 145 -7.76 11.65 -24.11
C SER A 145 -8.94 12.33 -24.83
N ASN A 146 -10.16 12.22 -24.29
CA ASN A 146 -11.35 12.88 -24.83
C ASN A 146 -11.56 14.33 -24.35
N LEU A 147 -10.84 14.76 -23.31
CA LEU A 147 -10.85 16.16 -22.84
C LEU A 147 -9.76 17.01 -23.52
N LEU A 148 -8.77 16.37 -24.16
CA LEU A 148 -7.67 17.03 -24.88
C LEU A 148 -7.83 17.01 -26.42
N THR A 149 -8.91 16.44 -26.94
CA THR A 149 -9.20 16.39 -28.39
C THR A 149 -10.47 17.16 -28.79
N LYS A 150 -11.12 17.84 -27.84
CA LYS A 150 -12.13 18.87 -28.10
C LYS A 150 -11.60 20.23 -27.66
N GLY A 151 -10.63 20.72 -28.43
CA GLY A 151 -10.19 22.11 -28.51
C GLY A 151 -10.08 22.48 -29.97
#